data_AF-A0A845Z1B7-F1
#
_entry.id   AF-A0A845Z1B7-F1
#
_cell.length_a   1.000
_cell.length_b   1.000
_cell.length_c   1.000
_cell.angle_alpha   90.00
_cell.angle_beta   90.00
_cell.angle_gamma   90.00
#
_symmetry.space_group_name_H-M   'P 1'
#
loop_
_entity.id
_entity.type
_entity.pdbx_description
1 polymer ?
#
loop_
_entity_poly.entity_id
_entity_poly.type
_entity_poly.pdbx_seq_one_letter_code
_entity_poly.pdbx_strand_id
1 'polypeptide(L)'
;MNELNLSFESSDNERSLEDIVWTIEMSQGQFCLILAVCDSTKLRDNMAQKLQEICPNIEEVVLKSSDILIHPQLKDINSQKHPPAIMVRGFESVTKIDQMLTSLNQVREELWKSFKFPVILWINGEIPKKMIRLTPDIESWASITNFSSFSGKQIDYRQEKVDRFNHNQGSEDSDGLNNNFLIELFLRFYVIQDLGKERGFLELY
;
A
#
# COMPACT_ATOMS: atom_id res chain seq x y z
N MET A 1 -17.72 27.84 -26.88
CA MET A 1 -17.86 26.38 -26.73
C MET A 1 -16.57 25.88 -26.09
N ASN A 2 -16.69 25.14 -24.99
CA ASN A 2 -15.68 25.00 -23.94
C ASN A 2 -14.48 24.12 -24.33
N GLU A 3 -13.30 24.74 -24.39
CA GLU A 3 -11.99 24.08 -24.27
C GLU A 3 -11.36 24.43 -22.92
N LEU A 4 -11.87 23.86 -21.82
CA LEU A 4 -11.24 23.95 -20.50
C LEU A 4 -11.64 22.73 -19.66
N ASN A 5 -10.99 21.59 -19.89
CA ASN A 5 -11.06 20.41 -19.02
C ASN A 5 -9.86 19.46 -19.23
N LEU A 6 -8.64 19.99 -19.36
CA LEU A 6 -7.45 19.20 -19.01
C LEU A 6 -7.01 19.66 -17.63
N SER A 7 -7.49 18.93 -16.63
CA SER A 7 -7.03 19.06 -15.25
C SER A 7 -5.52 18.94 -15.22
N PHE A 8 -4.86 19.92 -14.60
CA PHE A 8 -3.48 19.79 -14.14
C PHE A 8 -3.38 18.56 -13.23
N GLU A 9 -2.97 17.43 -13.77
CA GLU A 9 -2.48 16.32 -12.98
C GLU A 9 -1.06 16.69 -12.55
N SER A 10 -0.80 16.59 -11.24
CA SER A 10 0.53 16.90 -10.70
C SER A 10 1.52 15.83 -11.16
N SER A 11 2.71 16.23 -11.63
CA SER A 11 3.84 15.34 -11.93
C SER A 11 4.17 14.38 -10.78
N ASP A 12 3.84 14.77 -9.54
CA ASP A 12 4.07 13.95 -8.35
C ASP A 12 3.12 12.75 -8.28
N ASN A 13 1.87 12.89 -8.75
CA ASN A 13 0.90 11.79 -8.77
C ASN A 13 1.26 10.78 -9.87
N GLU A 14 1.72 11.27 -11.03
CA GLU A 14 2.20 10.42 -12.11
C GLU A 14 3.43 9.62 -11.66
N ARG A 15 4.40 10.28 -11.03
CA ARG A 15 5.56 9.60 -10.44
C ARG A 15 5.17 8.57 -9.38
N SER A 16 4.23 8.93 -8.51
CA SER A 16 3.69 8.01 -7.50
C SER A 16 3.01 6.79 -8.12
N LEU A 17 2.36 6.96 -9.28
CA LEU A 17 1.76 5.86 -10.04
C LEU A 17 2.85 4.98 -10.69
N GLU A 18 3.88 5.59 -11.27
CA GLU A 18 5.05 4.88 -11.83
C GLU A 18 5.76 4.04 -10.78
N ASP A 19 5.91 4.56 -9.55
CA ASP A 19 6.49 3.82 -8.42
C ASP A 19 5.66 2.56 -8.10
N ILE A 20 4.33 2.62 -8.18
CA ILE A 20 3.46 1.46 -7.99
C ILE A 20 3.64 0.45 -9.12
N VAL A 21 3.63 0.89 -10.38
CA VAL A 21 3.82 0.04 -11.56
C VAL A 21 5.16 -0.71 -11.45
N TRP A 22 6.23 0.01 -11.17
CA TRP A 22 7.55 -0.57 -11.00
C TRP A 22 7.61 -1.54 -9.82
N THR A 23 6.95 -1.24 -8.69
CA THR A 23 6.87 -2.16 -7.54
C THR A 23 6.13 -3.45 -7.90
N ILE A 24 5.08 -3.37 -8.73
CA ILE A 24 4.37 -4.54 -9.25
C ILE A 24 5.33 -5.44 -10.01
N GLU A 25 6.10 -4.88 -10.94
CA GLU A 25 7.05 -5.66 -11.74
C GLU A 25 8.16 -6.30 -10.88
N MET A 26 8.71 -5.56 -9.91
CA MET A 26 9.86 -6.01 -9.13
C MET A 26 9.52 -6.98 -8.00
N SER A 27 8.27 -6.97 -7.53
CA SER A 27 7.84 -7.79 -6.39
C SER A 27 7.15 -9.09 -6.83
N GLN A 28 7.24 -9.47 -8.11
CA GLN A 28 6.72 -10.76 -8.57
C GLN A 28 7.41 -11.91 -7.85
N GLY A 29 6.63 -12.87 -7.35
CA GLY A 29 7.11 -13.98 -6.53
C GLY A 29 7.19 -13.66 -5.04
N GLN A 30 6.90 -12.43 -4.61
CA GLN A 30 6.97 -12.00 -3.22
C GLN A 30 5.74 -11.22 -2.79
N PHE A 31 5.40 -11.31 -1.51
CA PHE A 31 4.34 -10.49 -0.96
C PHE A 31 4.82 -9.04 -0.80
N CYS A 32 4.00 -8.11 -1.26
CA CYS A 32 4.16 -6.68 -0.98
C CYS A 32 2.78 -6.10 -0.68
N LEU A 33 2.70 -5.22 0.33
CA LEU A 33 1.50 -4.44 0.59
C LEU A 33 1.78 -2.96 0.30
N ILE A 34 0.97 -2.36 -0.57
CA ILE A 34 1.05 -0.94 -0.92
C ILE A 34 -0.22 -0.26 -0.44
N LEU A 35 -0.10 0.78 0.36
CA LEU A 35 -1.20 1.68 0.72
C LEU A 35 -1.15 2.90 -0.19
N ALA A 36 -2.07 2.94 -1.16
CA ALA A 36 -2.26 4.09 -2.04
C ALA A 36 -3.25 5.05 -1.38
N VAL A 37 -2.72 6.04 -0.65
CA VAL A 37 -3.49 6.97 0.18
C VAL A 37 -3.92 8.18 -0.64
N CYS A 38 -5.23 8.40 -0.74
CA CYS A 38 -5.82 9.53 -1.44
C CYS A 38 -7.18 9.93 -0.84
N ASP A 39 -7.28 11.15 -0.33
CA ASP A 39 -8.53 11.66 0.26
C ASP A 39 -9.56 12.07 -0.79
N SER A 40 -9.13 12.44 -1.99
CA SER A 40 -10.03 12.79 -3.09
C SER A 40 -10.51 11.52 -3.81
N THR A 41 -11.78 11.16 -3.64
CA THR A 41 -12.38 10.01 -4.34
C THR A 41 -12.19 10.09 -5.85
N LYS A 42 -12.40 11.27 -6.46
CA LYS A 42 -12.23 11.44 -7.91
C LYS A 42 -10.79 11.16 -8.36
N LEU A 43 -9.79 11.64 -7.61
CA LEU A 43 -8.38 11.39 -7.93
C LEU A 43 -8.02 9.92 -7.70
N ARG A 44 -8.45 9.35 -6.58
CA ARG A 44 -8.24 7.92 -6.25
C ARG A 44 -8.77 7.02 -7.36
N ASP A 45 -9.99 7.26 -7.81
CA ASP A 45 -10.64 6.48 -8.85
C ASP A 45 -9.92 6.63 -10.20
N ASN A 46 -9.49 7.85 -10.53
CA ASN A 46 -8.74 8.11 -11.75
C ASN A 46 -7.36 7.43 -11.74
N MET A 47 -6.62 7.49 -10.63
CA MET A 47 -5.31 6.84 -10.50
C MET A 47 -5.43 5.31 -10.52
N ALA A 48 -6.46 4.75 -9.87
CA ALA A 48 -6.75 3.32 -9.92
C ALA A 48 -7.10 2.87 -11.34
N GLN A 49 -7.89 3.66 -12.07
CA GLN A 49 -8.21 3.38 -13.47
C GLN A 49 -6.95 3.42 -14.35
N LYS A 50 -6.11 4.46 -14.22
CA LYS A 50 -4.84 4.54 -14.96
C LYS A 50 -3.93 3.34 -14.66
N LEU A 51 -3.86 2.91 -13.39
CA LEU A 51 -3.10 1.71 -13.02
C LEU A 51 -3.61 0.46 -13.76
N GLN A 52 -4.94 0.29 -13.84
CA GLN A 52 -5.55 -0.81 -14.58
C GLN A 52 -5.28 -0.73 -16.08
N GLU A 53 -5.24 0.48 -16.66
CA GLU A 53 -4.92 0.69 -18.08
C GLU A 53 -3.45 0.34 -18.39
N ILE A 54 -2.53 0.67 -17.49
CA ILE A 54 -1.09 0.34 -17.63
C ILE A 54 -0.86 -1.16 -17.38
N CYS A 55 -1.55 -1.74 -16.40
CA CYS A 55 -1.41 -3.12 -15.98
C CYS A 55 -2.75 -3.87 -16.10
N PRO A 56 -3.17 -4.27 -17.32
CA PRO A 56 -4.52 -4.79 -17.58
C PRO A 56 -4.85 -6.12 -16.88
N ASN A 57 -3.83 -6.84 -16.42
CA ASN A 57 -3.98 -8.13 -15.74
C ASN A 57 -4.11 -8.00 -14.22
N ILE A 58 -4.09 -6.78 -13.66
CA ILE A 58 -4.38 -6.58 -12.24
C ILE A 58 -5.84 -6.93 -11.99
N GLU A 59 -6.09 -7.63 -10.89
CA GLU A 59 -7.44 -7.97 -10.47
C GLU A 59 -7.95 -6.93 -9.48
N GLU A 60 -9.17 -6.42 -9.73
CA GLU A 60 -9.83 -5.44 -8.89
C GLU A 60 -10.82 -6.11 -7.93
N VAL A 61 -10.72 -5.75 -6.64
CA VAL A 61 -11.72 -6.06 -5.62
C VAL A 61 -12.34 -4.75 -5.14
N VAL A 62 -13.66 -4.63 -5.27
CA VAL A 62 -14.40 -3.50 -4.69
C VAL A 62 -15.17 -3.99 -3.48
N LEU A 63 -14.79 -3.49 -2.30
CA LEU A 63 -15.43 -3.81 -1.04
C LEU A 63 -16.83 -3.20 -1.00
N LYS A 64 -17.77 -3.96 -0.44
CA LYS A 64 -19.14 -3.54 -0.17
C LYS A 64 -19.26 -3.03 1.25
N SER A 65 -20.29 -2.22 1.51
CA SER A 65 -20.54 -1.67 2.85
C SER A 65 -20.79 -2.73 3.93
N SER A 66 -21.29 -3.90 3.52
CA SER A 66 -21.56 -5.07 4.37
C SER A 66 -20.33 -5.95 4.60
N ASP A 67 -19.23 -5.75 3.88
CA ASP A 67 -18.07 -6.60 3.97
C ASP A 67 -17.41 -6.45 5.34
N ILE A 68 -17.00 -7.57 5.92
CA ILE A 68 -16.34 -7.64 7.23
C ILE A 68 -14.96 -8.28 7.16
N LEU A 69 -14.64 -8.95 6.04
CA LEU A 69 -13.39 -9.66 5.81
C LEU A 69 -12.95 -9.41 4.37
N ILE A 70 -11.65 -9.20 4.16
CA ILE A 70 -11.06 -9.03 2.81
C ILE A 70 -10.36 -10.32 2.36
N HIS A 71 -9.73 -11.04 3.30
CA HIS A 71 -8.92 -12.22 3.02
C HIS A 71 -9.60 -13.30 2.15
N PRO A 72 -10.88 -13.67 2.36
CA PRO A 72 -11.54 -14.68 1.51
C PRO A 72 -11.59 -14.26 0.02
N GLN A 73 -11.95 -13.00 -0.26
CA GLN A 73 -12.02 -12.47 -1.63
C GLN A 73 -10.64 -12.51 -2.30
N LEU A 74 -9.58 -12.13 -1.58
CA LEU A 74 -8.22 -12.18 -2.10
C LEU A 74 -7.76 -13.61 -2.38
N LYS A 75 -8.09 -14.55 -1.48
CA LYS A 75 -7.72 -15.95 -1.61
C LYS A 75 -8.41 -16.60 -2.80
N ASP A 76 -9.70 -16.31 -3.00
CA ASP A 76 -10.47 -16.81 -4.13
C ASP A 76 -9.87 -16.35 -5.47
N ILE A 77 -9.50 -15.07 -5.57
CA ILE A 77 -8.84 -14.52 -6.76
C ILE A 77 -7.47 -15.17 -6.99
N ASN A 78 -6.67 -15.29 -5.93
CA ASN A 78 -5.36 -15.92 -6.00
C ASN A 78 -5.46 -17.37 -6.50
N SER A 79 -6.41 -18.16 -5.99
CA SER A 79 -6.60 -19.56 -6.41
C SER A 79 -7.16 -19.74 -7.82
N GLN A 80 -7.85 -18.75 -8.38
CA GLN A 80 -8.51 -18.88 -9.68
C GLN A 80 -7.70 -18.28 -10.84
N LYS A 81 -7.04 -17.15 -10.61
CA LYS A 81 -6.51 -16.31 -11.70
C LYS A 81 -5.01 -16.09 -11.66
N HIS A 82 -4.38 -16.24 -10.49
CA HIS A 82 -2.95 -15.97 -10.28
C HIS A 82 -2.49 -14.64 -10.91
N PRO A 83 -3.11 -13.51 -10.53
CA PRO A 83 -2.78 -12.24 -11.16
C PRO A 83 -1.38 -11.73 -10.73
N PRO A 84 -0.75 -10.86 -11.53
CA PRO A 84 0.50 -10.20 -11.16
C PRO A 84 0.33 -9.22 -9.99
N ALA A 85 -0.87 -8.74 -9.71
CA ALA A 85 -1.20 -7.96 -8.53
C ALA A 85 -2.72 -7.93 -8.31
N ILE A 86 -3.13 -7.62 -7.08
CA ILE A 86 -4.53 -7.33 -6.74
C ILE A 86 -4.62 -5.90 -6.23
N MET A 87 -5.58 -5.14 -6.74
CA MET A 87 -5.96 -3.85 -6.13
C MET A 87 -7.31 -3.94 -5.43
N VAL A 88 -7.43 -3.29 -4.29
CA VAL A 88 -8.64 -3.29 -3.46
C VAL A 88 -9.11 -1.85 -3.25
N ARG A 89 -10.40 -1.60 -3.48
CA ARG A 89 -11.07 -0.30 -3.34
C ARG A 89 -12.30 -0.41 -2.45
N GLY A 90 -12.87 0.72 -2.04
CA GLY A 90 -14.15 0.79 -1.32
C GLY A 90 -14.06 0.70 0.20
N PHE A 91 -12.85 0.80 0.77
CA PHE A 91 -12.61 0.81 2.22
C PHE A 91 -13.42 1.87 2.96
N GLU A 92 -13.61 3.02 2.35
CA GLU A 92 -14.38 4.16 2.87
C GLU A 92 -15.87 3.85 3.05
N SER A 93 -16.40 2.86 2.31
CA SER A 93 -17.81 2.47 2.36
C SER A 93 -18.08 1.37 3.39
N VAL A 94 -17.04 0.72 3.92
CA VAL A 94 -17.17 -0.41 4.83
C VAL A 94 -17.63 0.06 6.21
N THR A 95 -18.82 -0.38 6.61
CA THR A 95 -19.43 0.02 7.90
C THR A 95 -18.65 -0.48 9.11
N LYS A 96 -18.02 -1.67 8.99
CA LYS A 96 -17.29 -2.35 10.06
C LYS A 96 -15.79 -2.38 9.82
N ILE A 97 -15.24 -1.27 9.34
CA ILE A 97 -13.84 -1.19 8.91
C ILE A 97 -12.85 -1.58 10.02
N ASP A 98 -13.10 -1.18 11.27
CA ASP A 98 -12.22 -1.52 12.40
C ASP A 98 -12.16 -3.03 12.65
N GLN A 99 -13.29 -3.74 12.49
CA GLN A 99 -13.35 -5.20 12.61
C GLN A 99 -12.63 -5.87 11.44
N MET A 100 -12.83 -5.35 10.23
CA MET A 100 -12.15 -5.84 9.04
C MET A 100 -10.63 -5.69 9.16
N LEU A 101 -10.15 -4.52 9.58
CA LEU A 101 -8.73 -4.28 9.85
C LEU A 101 -8.21 -5.26 10.91
N THR A 102 -8.88 -5.36 12.06
CA THR A 102 -8.49 -6.30 13.13
C THR A 102 -8.40 -7.75 12.61
N SER A 103 -9.35 -8.19 11.79
CA SER A 103 -9.34 -9.52 11.20
C SER A 103 -8.17 -9.74 10.25
N LEU A 104 -7.77 -8.70 9.50
CA LEU A 104 -6.62 -8.75 8.59
C LEU A 104 -5.32 -9.01 9.36
N ASN A 105 -5.20 -8.41 10.56
CA ASN A 105 -4.05 -8.63 11.43
C ASN A 105 -3.99 -10.06 11.99
N GLN A 106 -5.14 -10.72 12.18
CA GLN A 106 -5.21 -12.10 12.67
C GLN A 106 -4.72 -13.12 11.63
N VAL A 107 -5.01 -12.88 10.35
CA VAL A 107 -4.59 -13.76 9.24
C VAL A 107 -3.31 -13.26 8.55
N ARG A 108 -2.55 -12.36 9.20
CA ARG A 108 -1.33 -11.76 8.65
C ARG A 108 -0.34 -12.80 8.14
N GLU A 109 -0.23 -13.93 8.86
CA GLU A 109 0.72 -14.99 8.56
C GLU A 109 0.35 -15.79 7.32
N GLU A 110 -0.95 -16.00 7.13
CA GLU A 110 -1.47 -16.66 5.93
C GLU A 110 -1.34 -15.74 4.72
N LEU A 111 -1.61 -14.44 4.89
CA LEU A 111 -1.47 -13.45 3.82
C LEU A 111 -0.02 -13.41 3.27
N TRP A 112 1.01 -13.29 4.10
CA TRP A 112 2.37 -13.22 3.56
C TRP A 112 2.84 -14.55 2.93
N LYS A 113 2.39 -15.69 3.45
CA LYS A 113 2.78 -17.00 2.91
C LYS A 113 2.06 -17.31 1.61
N SER A 114 0.76 -17.00 1.53
CA SER A 114 -0.12 -17.38 0.42
C SER A 114 -0.01 -16.45 -0.78
N PHE A 115 0.33 -15.18 -0.58
CA PHE A 115 0.42 -14.21 -1.67
C PHE A 115 1.88 -14.05 -2.11
N LYS A 116 2.11 -14.18 -3.42
CA LYS A 116 3.44 -14.06 -4.05
C LYS A 116 3.46 -12.93 -5.08
N PHE A 117 2.66 -11.93 -4.83
CA PHE A 117 2.53 -10.74 -5.67
C PHE A 117 2.04 -9.56 -4.81
N PRO A 118 2.12 -8.33 -5.33
CA PRO A 118 1.68 -7.14 -4.60
C PRO A 118 0.16 -7.03 -4.45
N VAL A 119 -0.24 -6.52 -3.29
CA VAL A 119 -1.61 -6.12 -2.98
C VAL A 119 -1.63 -4.61 -2.76
N ILE A 120 -2.45 -3.90 -3.51
CA ILE A 120 -2.59 -2.44 -3.47
C ILE A 120 -3.92 -2.10 -2.80
N LEU A 121 -3.88 -1.34 -1.70
CA LEU A 121 -5.06 -0.86 -1.00
C LEU A 121 -5.26 0.62 -1.31
N TRP A 122 -6.31 0.94 -2.07
CA TRP A 122 -6.72 2.31 -2.33
C TRP A 122 -7.60 2.82 -1.18
N ILE A 123 -7.06 3.74 -0.39
CA ILE A 123 -7.65 4.15 0.88
C ILE A 123 -7.61 5.67 1.05
N ASN A 124 -8.42 6.20 1.97
CA ASN A 124 -8.30 7.59 2.42
C ASN A 124 -7.32 7.72 3.59
N GLY A 125 -7.00 8.94 4.00
CA GLY A 125 -6.07 9.26 5.09
C GLY A 125 -6.53 8.81 6.48
N GLU A 126 -7.78 8.37 6.65
CA GLU A 126 -8.28 7.85 7.92
C GLU A 126 -7.92 6.37 8.14
N ILE A 127 -7.81 5.58 7.07
CA ILE A 127 -7.51 4.15 7.18
C ILE A 127 -6.10 3.88 7.72
N PRO A 128 -5.01 4.53 7.25
CA PRO A 128 -3.67 4.34 7.81
C PRO A 128 -3.62 4.61 9.31
N LYS A 129 -4.27 5.68 9.76
CA LYS A 129 -4.36 6.05 11.20
C LYS A 129 -5.00 4.93 12.02
N LYS A 130 -6.03 4.27 11.48
CA LYS A 130 -6.66 3.11 12.10
C LYS A 130 -5.75 1.89 12.08
N MET A 131 -5.03 1.65 10.98
CA MET A 131 -4.09 0.53 10.84
C MET A 131 -2.94 0.61 11.86
N ILE A 132 -2.41 1.80 12.15
CA ILE A 132 -1.41 1.99 13.22
C ILE A 132 -1.89 1.42 14.56
N ARG A 133 -3.19 1.58 14.86
CA ARG A 133 -3.78 1.18 16.15
C ARG A 133 -4.30 -0.26 16.15
N LEU A 134 -4.88 -0.71 15.05
CA LEU A 134 -5.63 -1.96 14.96
C LEU A 134 -4.85 -3.09 14.28
N THR A 135 -3.87 -2.75 13.45
CA THR A 135 -3.13 -3.70 12.61
C THR A 135 -1.65 -3.31 12.49
N PRO A 136 -0.93 -3.07 13.60
CA PRO A 136 0.44 -2.54 13.55
C PRO A 136 1.40 -3.44 12.77
N ASP A 137 1.20 -4.77 12.78
CA ASP A 137 2.04 -5.69 12.01
C ASP A 137 1.86 -5.47 10.50
N ILE A 138 0.60 -5.40 10.05
CA ILE A 138 0.26 -5.14 8.64
C ILE A 138 0.77 -3.76 8.21
N GLU A 139 0.63 -2.73 9.06
CA GLU A 139 1.13 -1.38 8.79
C GLU A 139 2.65 -1.35 8.65
N SER A 140 3.36 -2.15 9.46
CA SER A 140 4.82 -2.21 9.45
C SER A 140 5.37 -2.77 8.13
N TRP A 141 4.62 -3.64 7.47
CA TRP A 141 4.98 -4.24 6.18
C TRP A 141 4.53 -3.41 4.98
N ALA A 142 3.68 -2.42 5.22
CA ALA A 142 3.09 -1.67 4.13
C ALA A 142 3.99 -0.50 3.71
N SER A 143 4.18 -0.39 2.40
CA SER A 143 4.72 0.80 1.75
C SER A 143 3.60 1.78 1.47
N ILE A 144 3.87 3.08 1.59
CA ILE A 144 2.83 4.11 1.50
C ILE A 144 3.16 5.05 0.35
N THR A 145 2.19 5.18 -0.54
CA THR A 145 2.24 6.06 -1.71
C THR A 145 1.08 7.05 -1.60
N ASN A 146 1.40 8.35 -1.57
CA ASN A 146 0.42 9.40 -1.36
C ASN A 146 0.03 10.05 -2.68
N PHE A 147 -1.27 10.28 -2.88
CA PHE A 147 -1.82 11.03 -4.00
C PHE A 147 -2.58 12.24 -3.49
N SER A 148 -2.25 13.44 -3.99
CA SER A 148 -2.89 14.69 -3.56
C SER A 148 -3.54 15.43 -4.72
N SER A 149 -4.75 15.96 -4.48
CA SER A 149 -5.42 16.87 -5.41
C SER A 149 -4.88 18.30 -5.33
N PHE A 150 -4.09 18.60 -4.29
CA PHE A 150 -3.37 19.85 -4.15
C PHE A 150 -1.90 19.62 -4.52
N SER A 151 -1.40 20.40 -5.48
CA SER A 151 0.03 20.49 -5.82
C SER A 151 0.82 21.35 -4.82
N GLY A 152 0.24 21.68 -3.66
CA GLY A 152 0.82 22.55 -2.65
C GLY A 152 0.98 21.84 -1.31
N LYS A 153 2.25 21.65 -0.91
CA LYS A 153 2.74 21.14 0.40
C LYS A 153 2.03 19.90 0.94
N GLN A 154 2.68 18.77 0.66
CA GLN A 154 2.53 17.46 1.28
C GLN A 154 2.36 17.58 2.81
N ILE A 155 1.24 17.09 3.35
CA ILE A 155 1.20 16.64 4.74
C ILE A 155 1.93 15.29 4.71
N ASP A 156 3.21 15.33 5.07
CA ASP A 156 4.09 14.21 4.91
C ASP A 156 3.83 13.16 6.01
N TYR A 157 3.00 12.17 5.70
CA TYR A 157 2.85 10.97 6.51
C TYR A 157 4.20 10.27 6.77
N ARG A 158 5.23 10.52 5.93
CA ARG A 158 6.58 9.98 6.16
C ARG A 158 7.21 10.58 7.42
N GLN A 159 6.94 11.84 7.79
CA GLN A 159 7.54 12.45 8.98
C GLN A 159 7.15 11.73 10.27
N GLU A 160 5.91 11.27 10.42
CA GLU A 160 5.49 10.53 11.64
C GLU A 160 6.14 9.13 11.74
N LYS A 161 6.57 8.56 10.60
CA LYS A 161 7.29 7.29 10.55
C LYS A 161 8.80 7.50 10.75
N VAL A 162 9.36 8.59 10.20
CA VAL A 162 10.74 9.04 10.38
C VAL A 162 10.99 9.49 11.82
N ASP A 163 10.07 10.22 12.45
CA ASP A 163 10.16 10.65 13.84
C ASP A 163 10.14 9.46 14.80
N ARG A 164 9.35 8.42 14.52
CA ARG A 164 9.37 7.16 15.30
C ARG A 164 10.64 6.35 15.10
N PHE A 165 11.32 6.49 13.96
CA PHE A 165 12.59 5.82 13.67
C PHE A 165 13.78 6.59 14.28
N ASN A 166 13.77 7.92 14.15
CA ASN A 166 14.79 8.84 14.68
C ASN A 166 14.72 8.99 16.21
N HIS A 167 13.60 8.67 16.84
CA HIS A 167 13.55 8.57 18.31
C HIS A 167 14.30 7.33 18.84
N ASN A 168 14.67 6.37 17.98
CA ASN A 168 15.33 5.12 18.36
C ASN A 168 16.79 5.00 17.88
N GLN A 169 17.31 5.94 17.08
CA GLN A 169 18.71 5.97 16.67
C GLN A 169 19.20 7.42 16.58
N GLY A 170 20.37 7.68 17.17
CA GLY A 170 21.00 9.00 17.20
C GLY A 170 21.27 9.57 15.81
N SER A 171 21.25 10.90 15.77
CA SER A 171 21.50 11.82 14.66
C SER A 171 22.57 11.41 13.66
N GLU A 172 22.30 11.63 12.37
CA GLU A 172 23.19 12.39 11.47
C GLU A 172 22.46 12.81 10.17
N ASP A 173 22.43 14.13 9.99
CA ASP A 173 22.53 14.96 8.79
C ASP A 173 21.70 14.73 7.51
N SER A 174 21.00 15.82 7.17
CA SER A 174 20.27 16.11 5.94
C SER A 174 21.22 16.43 4.77
N ASP A 175 21.10 15.71 3.67
CA ASP A 175 20.86 16.25 2.31
C ASP A 175 21.01 15.15 1.26
N GLY A 176 19.95 14.89 0.49
CA GLY A 176 19.99 13.86 -0.58
C GLY A 176 18.63 13.35 -1.07
N LEU A 177 17.66 14.25 -1.31
CA LEU A 177 16.36 13.89 -1.89
C LEU A 177 16.49 13.64 -3.40
N ASN A 178 16.63 12.36 -3.81
CA ASN A 178 15.76 11.76 -4.84
C ASN A 178 16.07 10.29 -5.19
N ASN A 179 17.19 9.70 -4.74
CA ASN A 179 17.46 8.27 -4.93
C ASN A 179 17.21 7.43 -3.68
N ASN A 180 17.03 8.08 -2.52
CA ASN A 180 16.87 7.38 -1.25
C ASN A 180 15.50 6.71 -1.08
N PHE A 181 14.43 7.10 -1.79
CA PHE A 181 13.13 6.43 -1.60
C PHE A 181 13.10 5.03 -2.21
N LEU A 182 13.64 4.85 -3.42
CA LEU A 182 13.74 3.53 -4.05
C LEU A 182 14.76 2.66 -3.31
N ILE A 183 15.87 3.25 -2.84
CA ILE A 183 16.86 2.55 -2.02
C ILE A 183 16.26 2.18 -0.65
N GLU A 184 15.49 3.05 0.01
CA GLU A 184 14.75 2.77 1.25
C GLU A 184 13.68 1.70 1.05
N LEU A 185 12.96 1.73 -0.08
CA LEU A 185 11.97 0.74 -0.42
C LEU A 185 12.65 -0.63 -0.63
N PHE A 186 13.73 -0.67 -1.42
CA PHE A 186 14.57 -1.86 -1.60
C PHE A 186 15.18 -2.36 -0.28
N LEU A 187 15.69 -1.47 0.57
CA LEU A 187 16.27 -1.81 1.87
C LEU A 187 15.19 -2.31 2.83
N ARG A 188 13.98 -1.73 2.85
CA ARG A 188 12.83 -2.27 3.60
C ARG A 188 12.39 -3.62 3.07
N PHE A 189 12.34 -3.81 1.76
CA PHE A 189 12.06 -5.11 1.16
C PHE A 189 13.10 -6.16 1.58
N TYR A 190 14.39 -5.79 1.62
CA TYR A 190 15.46 -6.67 2.09
C TYR A 190 15.39 -6.95 3.61
N VAL A 191 15.14 -5.92 4.43
CA VAL A 191 15.04 -6.04 5.90
C VAL A 191 13.81 -6.85 6.31
N ILE A 192 12.67 -6.71 5.62
CA ILE A 192 11.47 -7.53 5.87
C ILE A 192 11.73 -9.01 5.50
N GLN A 193 12.54 -9.30 4.46
CA GLN A 193 12.95 -10.67 4.15
C GLN A 193 13.87 -11.28 5.23
N ASP A 194 14.71 -10.46 5.86
CA ASP A 194 15.62 -10.91 6.93
C ASP A 194 14.87 -11.17 8.24
N LEU A 195 13.96 -10.27 8.63
CA LEU A 195 13.06 -10.47 9.79
C LEU A 195 12.10 -11.66 9.61
N GLY A 196 11.70 -11.96 8.37
CA GLY A 196 10.93 -13.15 8.02
C GLY A 196 11.75 -14.46 8.09
N LYS A 197 13.08 -14.40 7.94
CA LYS A 197 13.98 -15.55 8.08
C LYS A 197 14.41 -15.78 9.54
N GLU A 198 14.68 -14.74 10.31
CA GLU A 198 15.10 -14.86 11.72
C GLU A 198 13.99 -15.42 12.62
N ARG A 199 12.72 -15.13 12.32
CA ARG A 199 11.59 -15.73 13.06
C ARG A 199 11.28 -17.19 12.67
N GLY A 200 11.95 -17.73 11.64
CA GLY A 200 11.89 -19.15 11.27
C GLY A 200 12.88 -20.04 12.03
N PHE A 201 13.72 -19.48 12.92
CA PHE A 201 14.78 -20.22 13.61
C PHE A 201 14.50 -20.55 15.10
N LEU A 202 13.26 -20.34 15.59
CA LEU A 202 12.88 -20.63 16.98
C LEU A 202 11.85 -21.77 17.16
N GLU A 203 11.71 -22.67 16.18
CA GLU A 203 10.99 -23.94 16.35
C GLU A 203 11.81 -25.14 15.86
N LEU A 204 13.03 -25.32 16.39
CA LEU A 204 13.70 -26.62 16.42
C LEU A 204 14.69 -26.66 17.59
N TYR A 205 14.19 -26.84 18.82
CA TYR A 205 14.85 -27.58 19.91
C TYR A 205 13.83 -27.95 20.98
#